data_AF-A0A0C2NWF8-F1
#
_entry.id   AF-A0A0C2NWF8-F1
#
_cell.length_a   1.000
_cell.length_b   1.000
_cell.length_c   1.000
_cell.angle_alpha   90.00
_cell.angle_beta   90.00
_cell.angle_gamma   90.00
#
_symmetry.space_group_name_H-M   'P 1'
#
loop_
_entity.id
_entity.type
_entity.pdbx_description
1 polymer ?
#
loop_
_entity_poly.entity_id
_entity_poly.type
_entity_poly.pdbx_seq_one_letter_code
_entity_poly.pdbx_strand_id
1 'polypeptide(L)'
;MSELERKKEALRKKSLGELGELFAVKALVDARYDRVRNLNDDKMNFPFADLYGEFNGEKQVISIKARNKYQTNGKINSSYNLGNNCYAKAQKAEEAYGAKAYWMAIQFDKTTYSIYFGALSDLADRNSIPLAACEDGSLGKCLVKDKKHYFDFDFFSNIKPSQTTSTSSEGQK
;
A
#
# COMPACT_ATOMS: atom_id res chain seq x y z
N MET A 1 -21.42 -9.43 9.50
CA MET A 1 -20.67 -10.17 8.46
C MET A 1 -20.63 -11.63 8.83
N SER A 2 -20.94 -12.50 7.87
CA SER A 2 -20.78 -13.94 8.01
C SER A 2 -19.31 -14.34 8.10
N GLU A 3 -19.04 -15.57 8.54
CA GLU A 3 -17.69 -16.13 8.56
C GLU A 3 -17.05 -16.18 7.16
N LEU A 4 -17.85 -16.53 6.15
CA LEU A 4 -17.43 -16.57 4.76
C LEU A 4 -17.03 -15.17 4.25
N GLU A 5 -17.79 -14.13 4.60
CA GLU A 5 -17.45 -12.75 4.26
C GLU A 5 -16.13 -12.32 4.90
N ARG A 6 -15.89 -12.68 6.18
CA ARG A 6 -14.63 -12.38 6.87
C ARG A 6 -13.43 -13.07 6.23
N LYS A 7 -13.56 -14.36 5.85
CA LYS A 7 -12.50 -15.11 5.16
C LYS A 7 -12.17 -14.49 3.79
N LYS A 8 -13.20 -14.12 3.01
CA LYS A 8 -13.03 -13.43 1.72
C LYS A 8 -12.33 -12.08 1.89
N GLU A 9 -12.72 -11.29 2.88
CA GLU A 9 -12.10 -9.99 3.15
C GLU A 9 -10.63 -10.13 3.56
N ALA A 10 -10.31 -11.11 4.41
CA ALA A 10 -8.94 -11.39 4.81
C ALA A 10 -8.07 -11.80 3.62
N LEU A 11 -8.56 -12.73 2.78
CA LEU A 11 -7.86 -13.17 1.57
C LEU A 11 -7.63 -12.02 0.59
N ARG A 12 -8.64 -11.18 0.38
CA ARG A 12 -8.52 -9.99 -0.48
C ARG A 12 -7.45 -9.03 0.02
N LYS A 13 -7.43 -8.71 1.31
CA LYS A 13 -6.42 -7.83 1.93
C LYS A 13 -5.01 -8.41 1.79
N LYS A 14 -4.86 -9.72 1.99
CA LYS A 14 -3.60 -10.42 1.81
C LYS A 14 -3.11 -10.32 0.37
N SER A 15 -3.95 -10.71 -0.58
CA SER A 15 -3.63 -10.71 -2.02
C SER A 15 -3.30 -9.29 -2.52
N LEU A 16 -3.99 -8.26 -2.01
CA LEU A 16 -3.69 -6.86 -2.34
C LEU A 16 -2.34 -6.41 -1.77
N GLY A 17 -1.97 -6.91 -0.59
CA GLY A 17 -0.64 -6.69 -0.01
C GLY A 17 0.46 -7.30 -0.88
N GLU A 18 0.31 -8.59 -1.24
CA GLU A 18 1.24 -9.32 -2.11
C GLU A 18 1.39 -8.64 -3.48
N LEU A 19 0.28 -8.21 -4.09
CA LEU A 19 0.30 -7.43 -5.34
C LEU A 19 1.02 -6.09 -5.16
N GLY A 20 0.82 -5.44 -4.03
CA GLY A 20 1.53 -4.23 -3.64
C GLY A 20 3.05 -4.41 -3.64
N GLU A 21 3.55 -5.47 -3.01
CA GLU A 21 4.98 -5.76 -2.97
C GLU A 21 5.58 -5.94 -4.38
N LEU A 22 4.87 -6.60 -5.30
CA LEU A 22 5.31 -6.73 -6.69
C LEU A 22 5.43 -5.37 -7.39
N PHE A 23 4.44 -4.49 -7.17
CA PHE A 23 4.46 -3.13 -7.71
C PHE A 23 5.56 -2.27 -7.10
N ALA A 24 5.85 -2.46 -5.82
CA ALA A 24 6.95 -1.79 -5.13
C ALA A 24 8.30 -2.17 -5.75
N VAL A 25 8.56 -3.46 -5.92
CA VAL A 25 9.80 -3.95 -6.57
C VAL A 25 9.95 -3.32 -7.95
N LYS A 26 8.90 -3.34 -8.77
CA LYS A 26 8.92 -2.72 -10.10
C LYS A 26 9.24 -1.23 -10.02
N ALA A 27 8.61 -0.49 -9.10
CA ALA A 27 8.84 0.95 -8.95
C ALA A 27 10.28 1.27 -8.54
N LEU A 28 10.88 0.46 -7.67
CA LEU A 28 12.28 0.61 -7.28
C LEU A 28 13.23 0.33 -8.45
N VAL A 29 12.98 -0.73 -9.24
CA VAL A 29 13.75 -1.05 -10.45
C VAL A 29 13.66 0.07 -11.49
N ASP A 30 12.45 0.57 -11.76
CA ASP A 30 12.24 1.71 -12.67
C ASP A 30 12.97 2.96 -12.16
N ALA A 31 13.04 3.15 -10.83
CA ALA A 31 13.78 4.22 -10.16
C ALA A 31 15.29 3.96 -10.02
N ARG A 32 15.83 2.91 -10.67
CA ARG A 32 17.27 2.56 -10.68
C ARG A 32 17.86 2.22 -9.31
N TYR A 33 17.06 1.62 -8.43
CA TYR A 33 17.60 1.02 -7.21
C TYR A 33 18.44 -0.21 -7.53
N ASP A 34 19.52 -0.37 -6.78
CA ASP A 34 20.37 -1.56 -6.79
C ASP A 34 19.95 -2.53 -5.68
N ARG A 35 20.30 -3.81 -5.86
CA ARG A 35 20.18 -4.87 -4.84
C ARG A 35 18.80 -4.94 -4.16
N VAL A 36 17.74 -4.74 -4.94
CA VAL A 36 16.36 -4.86 -4.47
C VAL A 36 16.10 -6.31 -4.04
N ARG A 37 15.67 -6.51 -2.78
CA ARG A 37 15.41 -7.83 -2.18
C ARG A 37 14.10 -7.82 -1.41
N ASN A 38 13.35 -8.93 -1.49
CA ASN A 38 12.22 -9.16 -0.59
C ASN A 38 12.74 -9.77 0.72
N LEU A 39 12.51 -9.08 1.84
CA LEU A 39 13.01 -9.51 3.14
C LEU A 39 12.22 -10.69 3.71
N ASN A 40 11.00 -10.94 3.21
CA ASN A 40 10.21 -12.11 3.60
C ASN A 40 10.81 -13.42 3.09
N ASP A 41 11.63 -13.39 2.03
CA ASP A 41 12.34 -14.56 1.50
C ASP A 41 13.51 -14.99 2.41
N ASP A 42 14.17 -14.03 3.07
CA ASP A 42 15.29 -14.27 3.99
C ASP A 42 14.78 -14.67 5.39
N LYS A 43 13.76 -13.97 5.89
CA LYS A 43 13.11 -14.26 7.16
C LYS A 43 11.65 -13.83 7.12
N MET A 44 10.75 -14.81 7.16
CA MET A 44 9.32 -14.58 7.21
C MET A 44 8.94 -13.66 8.38
N ASN A 45 8.18 -12.59 8.09
CA ASN A 45 7.73 -11.57 9.05
C ASN A 45 8.87 -10.75 9.68
N PHE A 46 9.76 -10.21 8.86
CA PHE A 46 10.75 -9.26 9.34
C PHE A 46 10.05 -8.02 9.97
N PRO A 47 10.52 -7.49 11.13
CA PRO A 47 9.89 -6.34 11.74
C PRO A 47 9.88 -5.13 10.79
N PHE A 48 8.69 -4.55 10.59
CA PHE A 48 8.42 -3.32 9.83
C PHE A 48 8.63 -3.38 8.30
N ALA A 49 9.74 -3.94 7.82
CA ALA A 49 10.15 -3.85 6.43
C ALA A 49 9.80 -5.10 5.61
N ASP A 50 9.31 -4.86 4.41
CA ASP A 50 8.99 -5.91 3.43
C ASP A 50 10.11 -6.01 2.38
N LEU A 51 10.74 -4.88 2.01
CA LEU A 51 11.81 -4.82 1.02
C LEU A 51 13.09 -4.18 1.56
N TYR A 52 14.20 -4.54 0.94
CA TYR A 52 15.49 -3.85 1.02
C TYR A 52 15.90 -3.35 -0.36
N GLY A 53 16.58 -2.21 -0.42
CA GLY A 53 17.23 -1.73 -1.64
C GLY A 53 18.34 -0.73 -1.35
N GLU A 54 19.18 -0.47 -2.35
CA GLU A 54 20.24 0.53 -2.30
C GLU A 54 19.99 1.60 -3.38
N PHE A 55 20.14 2.87 -3.00
CA PHE A 55 20.03 3.98 -3.95
C PHE A 55 21.12 5.00 -3.67
N ASN A 56 21.96 5.27 -4.67
CA ASN A 56 23.13 6.17 -4.55
C ASN A 56 24.02 5.83 -3.34
N GLY A 57 24.23 4.54 -3.06
CA GLY A 57 25.03 4.04 -1.94
C GLY A 57 24.32 4.07 -0.57
N GLU A 58 23.10 4.60 -0.47
CA GLU A 58 22.31 4.52 0.75
C GLU A 58 21.50 3.22 0.80
N LYS A 59 21.65 2.48 1.89
CA LYS A 59 20.87 1.27 2.18
C LYS A 59 19.52 1.65 2.79
N GLN A 60 18.45 1.07 2.29
CA GLN A 60 17.08 1.38 2.69
C GLN A 60 16.30 0.10 3.00
N VAL A 61 15.60 0.11 4.13
CA VAL A 61 14.59 -0.91 4.49
C VAL A 61 13.21 -0.28 4.40
N ILE A 62 12.31 -0.90 3.65
CA ILE A 62 11.09 -0.24 3.15
C ILE A 62 9.85 -1.02 3.61
N SER A 63 8.95 -0.34 4.31
CA SER A 63 7.61 -0.86 4.63
C SER A 63 6.62 -0.52 3.53
N ILE A 64 5.94 -1.53 2.98
CA ILE A 64 4.96 -1.40 1.91
C ILE A 64 3.55 -1.40 2.49
N LYS A 65 2.71 -0.47 2.02
CA LYS A 65 1.29 -0.41 2.35
C LYS A 65 0.47 -0.23 1.09
N ALA A 66 -0.05 -1.34 0.56
CA ALA A 66 -0.98 -1.35 -0.55
C ALA A 66 -2.44 -1.37 -0.08
N ARG A 67 -3.25 -0.43 -0.54
CA ARG A 67 -4.69 -0.37 -0.24
C ARG A 67 -5.46 0.22 -1.41
N ASN A 68 -6.78 0.02 -1.38
CA ASN A 68 -7.68 0.70 -2.29
C ASN A 68 -7.70 2.21 -1.97
N LYS A 69 -7.82 3.03 -3.02
CA LYS A 69 -7.98 4.48 -2.97
C LYS A 69 -9.24 4.88 -2.21
N TYR A 70 -10.32 4.13 -2.42
CA TYR A 70 -11.60 4.37 -1.79
C TYR A 70 -11.89 3.35 -0.68
N GLN A 71 -12.55 3.80 0.36
CA GLN A 71 -13.11 3.00 1.43
C GLN A 71 -14.42 2.33 0.97
N THR A 72 -14.96 1.43 1.79
CA THR A 72 -16.22 0.73 1.50
C THR A 72 -17.42 1.68 1.32
N ASN A 73 -17.35 2.88 1.90
CA ASN A 73 -18.37 3.93 1.82
C ASN A 73 -18.14 4.90 0.64
N GLY A 74 -17.17 4.63 -0.24
CA GLY A 74 -16.82 5.47 -1.38
C GLY A 74 -15.97 6.70 -1.03
N LYS A 75 -15.67 6.98 0.25
CA LYS A 75 -14.76 8.07 0.63
C LYS A 75 -13.31 7.71 0.33
N ILE A 76 -12.48 8.72 0.05
CA ILE A 76 -11.03 8.53 -0.11
C ILE A 76 -10.43 8.02 1.20
N ASN A 77 -9.52 7.07 1.08
CA ASN A 77 -8.73 6.57 2.19
C ASN A 77 -7.62 7.58 2.51
N SER A 78 -7.82 8.39 3.54
CA SER A 78 -6.99 9.57 3.83
C SER A 78 -5.58 9.25 4.34
N SER A 79 -5.38 8.07 4.94
CA SER A 79 -4.06 7.66 5.43
C SER A 79 -3.88 6.15 5.50
N TYR A 80 -2.63 5.68 5.35
CA TYR A 80 -2.26 4.28 5.48
C TYR A 80 -1.43 4.05 6.75
N ASN A 81 -1.94 3.21 7.65
CA ASN A 81 -1.29 2.90 8.92
C ASN A 81 -0.09 1.94 8.72
N LEU A 82 1.06 2.28 9.30
CA LEU A 82 2.32 1.51 9.24
C LEU A 82 2.40 0.40 10.31
N GLY A 83 1.39 0.30 11.17
CA GLY A 83 1.28 -0.64 12.27
C GLY A 83 1.70 -0.03 13.60
N ASN A 84 1.35 -0.73 14.67
CA ASN A 84 1.73 -0.37 16.04
C ASN A 84 3.25 -0.52 16.23
N ASN A 85 3.83 0.38 17.03
CA ASN A 85 5.26 0.43 17.36
C ASN A 85 6.14 0.46 16.10
N CYS A 86 5.70 1.15 15.04
CA CYS A 86 6.40 1.17 13.76
C CYS A 86 7.84 1.69 13.90
N TYR A 87 8.09 2.77 14.64
CA TYR A 87 9.44 3.30 14.87
C TYR A 87 10.36 2.31 15.60
N ALA A 88 9.89 1.66 16.66
CA ALA A 88 10.68 0.66 17.37
C ALA A 88 11.00 -0.58 16.51
N LYS A 89 10.08 -0.97 15.62
CA LYS A 89 10.32 -2.06 14.66
C LYS A 89 11.25 -1.62 13.53
N ALA A 90 11.11 -0.39 13.06
CA ALA A 90 11.96 0.22 12.05
C ALA A 90 13.40 0.30 12.56
N GLN A 91 13.63 0.78 13.79
CA GLN A 91 14.95 0.82 14.40
C GLN A 91 15.65 -0.55 14.39
N LYS A 92 14.92 -1.62 14.75
CA LYS A 92 15.46 -2.99 14.68
C LYS A 92 15.83 -3.40 13.25
N ALA A 93 15.07 -2.94 12.25
CA ALA A 93 15.37 -3.17 10.85
C ALA A 93 16.60 -2.38 10.38
N GLU A 94 16.70 -1.12 10.78
CA GLU A 94 17.83 -0.25 10.49
C GLU A 94 19.14 -0.83 11.05
N GLU A 95 19.12 -1.29 12.31
CA GLU A 95 20.25 -1.93 12.97
C GLU A 95 20.67 -3.24 12.29
N ALA A 96 19.70 -4.11 11.95
CA ALA A 96 19.97 -5.41 11.34
C ALA A 96 20.60 -5.31 9.94
N TYR A 97 20.27 -4.26 9.18
CA TYR A 97 20.72 -4.09 7.80
C TYR A 97 21.74 -2.94 7.60
N GLY A 98 22.04 -2.17 8.65
CA GLY A 98 22.82 -0.94 8.53
C GLY A 98 22.19 0.03 7.52
N ALA A 99 20.88 0.19 7.60
CA ALA A 99 20.04 0.87 6.61
C ALA A 99 19.17 1.94 7.27
N LYS A 100 18.52 2.78 6.46
CA LYS A 100 17.50 3.74 6.91
C LYS A 100 16.09 3.23 6.62
N ALA A 101 15.14 3.57 7.48
CA ALA A 101 13.75 3.18 7.33
C ALA A 101 12.99 4.11 6.39
N TYR A 102 12.30 3.50 5.43
CA TYR A 102 11.45 4.15 4.45
C TYR A 102 10.07 3.52 4.43
N TRP A 103 9.11 4.23 3.84
CA TRP A 103 7.78 3.74 3.59
C TRP A 103 7.43 3.88 2.11
N MET A 104 6.51 3.02 1.66
CA MET A 104 5.89 3.11 0.36
C MET A 104 4.38 2.90 0.49
N ALA A 105 3.60 3.88 0.03
CA ALA A 105 2.16 3.78 -0.08
C ALA A 105 1.78 3.48 -1.52
N ILE A 106 1.02 2.40 -1.74
CA ILE A 106 0.52 2.01 -3.05
C ILE A 106 -1.00 2.11 -3.02
N GLN A 107 -1.50 3.09 -3.76
CA GLN A 107 -2.91 3.40 -3.84
C GLN A 107 -3.47 2.79 -5.13
N PHE A 108 -4.33 1.78 -5.00
CA PHE A 108 -5.02 1.17 -6.14
C PHE A 108 -6.42 1.76 -6.32
N ASP A 109 -6.73 2.20 -7.53
CA ASP A 109 -8.08 2.46 -8.01
C ASP A 109 -8.55 1.28 -8.89
N LYS A 110 -9.74 1.36 -9.49
CA LYS A 110 -10.31 0.31 -10.33
C LYS A 110 -9.46 -0.01 -11.56
N THR A 111 -8.79 0.99 -12.14
CA THR A 111 -8.02 0.82 -13.38
C THR A 111 -6.61 1.36 -13.31
N THR A 112 -6.30 2.15 -12.27
CA THR A 112 -5.04 2.87 -12.12
C THR A 112 -4.45 2.67 -10.74
N TYR A 113 -3.17 2.99 -10.61
CA TYR A 113 -2.48 2.99 -9.34
C TYR A 113 -1.52 4.17 -9.24
N SER A 114 -1.26 4.59 -8.00
CA SER A 114 -0.24 5.57 -7.65
C SER A 114 0.67 5.01 -6.57
N ILE A 115 1.95 5.42 -6.59
CA ILE A 115 2.97 5.00 -5.63
C ILE A 115 3.65 6.25 -5.07
N TYR A 116 3.60 6.37 -3.74
CA TYR A 116 4.28 7.41 -2.98
C TYR A 116 5.34 6.77 -2.08
N PHE A 117 6.45 7.47 -1.90
CA PHE A 117 7.63 6.95 -1.22
C PHE A 117 8.33 8.04 -0.41
N GLY A 118 8.79 7.75 0.80
CA GLY A 118 9.50 8.72 1.63
C GLY A 118 10.19 8.09 2.83
N ALA A 119 11.02 8.89 3.52
CA ALA A 119 11.71 8.43 4.72
C ALA A 119 10.73 8.35 5.89
N LEU A 120 10.95 7.40 6.80
CA LEU A 120 10.13 7.27 8.00
C LEU A 120 10.26 8.50 8.91
N SER A 121 11.46 9.11 8.96
CA SER A 121 11.73 10.34 9.71
C SER A 121 10.83 11.51 9.31
N ASP A 122 10.39 11.57 8.06
CA ASP A 122 9.58 12.67 7.54
C ASP A 122 8.13 12.64 8.05
N LEU A 123 7.72 11.53 8.69
CA LEU A 123 6.39 11.39 9.28
C LEU A 123 6.24 12.07 10.65
N ALA A 124 7.32 12.63 11.23
CA ALA A 124 7.30 13.34 12.52
C ALA A 124 6.51 12.57 13.61
N ASP A 125 6.94 11.34 13.89
CA ASP A 125 6.36 10.40 14.87
C ASP A 125 4.95 9.89 14.56
N ARG A 126 4.36 10.26 13.41
CA ARG A 126 3.09 9.66 12.96
C ARG A 126 3.32 8.20 12.56
N ASN A 127 2.37 7.35 12.92
CA ASN A 127 2.35 5.93 12.52
C ASN A 127 1.50 5.68 11.26
N SER A 128 1.19 6.73 10.50
CA SER A 128 0.40 6.65 9.28
C SER A 128 0.89 7.63 8.22
N ILE A 129 0.77 7.22 6.96
CA ILE A 129 1.15 7.99 5.79
C ILE A 129 -0.08 8.82 5.36
N PRO A 130 -0.09 10.15 5.49
CA PRO A 130 -1.20 11.00 5.05
C PRO A 130 -1.19 11.18 3.53
N LEU A 131 -2.18 10.61 2.83
CA LEU A 131 -2.16 10.57 1.36
C LEU A 131 -2.38 11.92 0.70
N ALA A 132 -3.14 12.83 1.32
CA ALA A 132 -3.31 14.18 0.78
C ALA A 132 -1.96 14.92 0.66
N ALA A 133 -1.12 14.81 1.69
CA ALA A 133 0.22 15.39 1.70
C ALA A 133 1.17 14.71 0.69
N CYS A 134 0.97 13.42 0.42
CA CYS A 134 1.70 12.75 -0.66
C CYS A 134 1.23 13.20 -2.05
N GLU A 135 -0.08 13.45 -2.21
CA GLU A 135 -0.69 13.87 -3.46
C GLU A 135 -0.33 15.31 -3.84
N ASP A 136 -0.23 16.22 -2.86
CA ASP A 136 0.18 17.62 -3.07
C ASP A 136 1.71 17.82 -3.10
N GLY A 137 2.49 16.77 -2.77
CA GLY A 137 3.95 16.78 -2.81
C GLY A 137 4.62 17.37 -1.57
N SER A 138 3.87 17.70 -0.51
CA SER A 138 4.42 18.17 0.77
C SER A 138 5.05 17.06 1.61
N LEU A 139 4.77 15.79 1.32
CA LEU A 139 5.34 14.63 1.99
C LEU A 139 5.82 13.56 1.02
N GLY A 140 7.12 13.23 1.10
CA GLY A 140 7.75 12.21 0.27
C GLY A 140 7.75 12.60 -1.21
N LYS A 141 7.88 11.61 -2.08
CA LYS A 141 7.86 11.76 -3.54
C LYS A 141 6.85 10.82 -4.18
N CYS A 142 6.27 11.26 -5.28
CA CYS A 142 5.47 10.41 -6.16
C CYS A 142 6.39 9.67 -7.14
N LEU A 143 6.40 8.33 -7.08
CA LEU A 143 7.16 7.49 -8.01
C LEU A 143 6.32 7.11 -9.23
N VAL A 144 5.01 6.91 -9.03
CA VAL A 144 4.06 6.59 -10.10
C VAL A 144 2.77 7.32 -9.81
N LYS A 145 2.20 7.98 -10.82
CA LYS A 145 0.91 8.67 -10.72
C LYS A 145 -0.07 8.11 -11.73
N ASP A 146 -1.23 7.65 -11.23
CA ASP A 146 -2.42 7.26 -11.98
C ASP A 146 -2.13 6.38 -13.22
N LYS A 147 -1.15 5.47 -13.10
CA LYS A 147 -0.75 4.58 -14.19
C LYS A 147 -1.71 3.42 -14.29
N LYS A 148 -2.02 2.95 -15.49
CA LYS A 148 -2.90 1.79 -15.68
C LYS A 148 -2.24 0.50 -15.17
N HIS A 149 -3.00 -0.33 -14.45
CA HIS A 149 -2.52 -1.63 -13.95
C HIS A 149 -3.01 -2.84 -14.75
N TYR A 150 -4.06 -2.71 -15.56
CA TYR A 150 -4.62 -3.76 -16.45
C TYR A 150 -5.10 -5.07 -15.80
N PHE A 151 -4.90 -5.26 -14.48
CA PHE A 151 -5.53 -6.35 -13.73
C PHE A 151 -7.05 -6.22 -13.67
N ASP A 152 -7.74 -7.37 -13.69
CA ASP A 152 -9.13 -7.46 -13.26
C ASP A 152 -9.21 -7.17 -11.74
N PHE A 153 -9.77 -6.01 -11.41
CA PHE A 153 -9.78 -5.50 -10.05
C PHE A 153 -11.06 -5.84 -9.28
N ASP A 154 -11.99 -6.59 -9.86
CA ASP A 154 -13.27 -6.90 -9.23
C ASP A 154 -13.08 -7.72 -7.94
N PHE A 155 -12.11 -8.64 -7.92
CA PHE A 155 -11.73 -9.36 -6.70
C PHE A 155 -11.14 -8.44 -5.62
N PHE A 156 -10.39 -7.41 -6.01
CA PHE A 156 -9.67 -6.52 -5.10
C PHE A 156 -10.52 -5.35 -4.59
N SER A 157 -11.64 -5.04 -5.26
CA SER A 157 -12.57 -4.00 -4.85
C SER A 157 -13.15 -4.26 -3.46
N ASN A 158 -13.29 -3.19 -2.68
CA ASN A 158 -13.95 -3.17 -1.37
C ASN A 158 -15.28 -2.41 -1.41
N ILE A 159 -15.67 -1.88 -2.57
CA ILE A 159 -16.94 -1.20 -2.74
C ILE A 159 -18.01 -2.28 -2.83
N LYS A 160 -18.93 -2.31 -1.87
CA LYS A 160 -20.11 -3.16 -2.00
C LYS A 160 -20.96 -2.58 -3.13
N PRO A 161 -21.46 -3.38 -4.07
CA PRO A 161 -22.47 -2.88 -5.00
C PRO A 161 -23.60 -2.30 -4.15
N SER A 162 -23.96 -1.05 -4.40
CA SER A 162 -25.16 -0.46 -3.83
C SER A 162 -26.29 -1.46 -4.08
N GLN A 163 -27.06 -1.80 -3.06
CA GLN A 163 -28.35 -2.42 -3.30
C GLN A 163 -29.14 -1.40 -4.11
N THR A 164 -29.11 -1.54 -5.44
CA THR A 164 -29.96 -0.79 -6.33
C THR A 164 -31.36 -1.23 -5.96
N THR A 165 -32.10 -0.36 -5.27
CA THR A 165 -33.53 -0.54 -5.06
C THR A 165 -34.17 -0.64 -6.44
N SER A 166 -34.48 -1.86 -6.85
CA SER A 166 -35.35 -2.13 -7.98
C SER A 166 -36.75 -1.69 -7.58
N THR A 167 -37.06 -0.41 -7.79
CA THR A 167 -38.45 0.04 -7.89
C THR A 167 -39.02 -0.55 -9.16
N SER A 168 -39.66 -1.71 -9.03
CA SER A 168 -40.59 -2.26 -9.99
C SER A 168 -41.78 -1.30 -10.10
N SER A 169 -41.77 -0.39 -11.08
CA SER A 169 -43.00 0.25 -11.51
C SER A 169 -43.73 -0.74 -12.43
N GLU A 170 -44.63 -1.54 -11.85
CA GLU A 170 -45.64 -2.27 -12.60
C GLU A 170 -46.49 -1.26 -13.38
N GLY A 171 -46.47 -1.41 -14.70
CA GLY A 171 -47.34 -0.67 -15.59
C GLY A 171 -48.79 -1.11 -15.40
N GLN A 172 -49.65 -0.17 -15.03
CA GLN A 172 -51.08 -0.30 -15.24
C GLN A 172 -51.38 0.04 -16.71
N LYS A 173 -51.88 -0.96 -17.43
CA LYS A 173 -52.73 -0.77 -18.61
C LYS A 173 -54.15 -1.16 -18.22
#